data_AF-A0A0F9SV94-F1
#
_entry.id   AF-A0A0F9SV94-F1
#
_cell.length_a   1.000
_cell.length_b   1.000
_cell.length_c   1.000
_cell.angle_alpha   90.00
_cell.angle_beta   90.00
_cell.angle_gamma   90.00
#
_symmetry.space_group_name_H-M   'P 1'
#
loop_
_entity.id
_entity.type
_entity.pdbx_description
1 polymer ?
#
loop_
_entity_poly.entity_id
_entity_poly.type
_entity_poly.pdbx_seq_one_letter_code
_entity_poly.pdbx_strand_id
1 'polypeptide(L)'
;MKKYSLNYVKKSFALDNYKLTSNDKYINGRQKFDYICSKGHRHSISFGKWLEGRRCPYCDGQGKPTIEFIRSQFENINYILLTDVYVNSCNKLEYICSNGHQRKISWNDWRLGRRCIHCLVLDKIESSFENENYIILSIDNFSWRARVLYKCSLGHEHAVSWSNWSRGTRCPTCAYIKKSGPGHPNWKNGISCELYCDAWADKEYKEDIKARDNYECQNPYCWGTGTRLVLHHVDYIKKNCIPVNLITLCNSCNSGANFRREFHEEFYKNIMKNIVGSRIK
;
A
#
# COMPACT_ATOMS: atom_id res chain seq x y z
N MET A 1 -45.75 47.57 -8.16
CA MET A 1 -44.51 47.34 -7.36
C MET A 1 -44.62 48.13 -6.05
N LYS A 2 -44.51 47.47 -4.90
CA LYS A 2 -44.55 48.14 -3.58
C LYS A 2 -43.27 48.97 -3.40
N LYS A 3 -43.40 50.27 -3.15
CA LYS A 3 -42.26 51.18 -2.96
C LYS A 3 -42.06 51.40 -1.46
N TYR A 4 -40.91 50.98 -0.93
CA TYR A 4 -40.53 51.17 0.46
C TYR A 4 -39.84 52.52 0.65
N SER A 5 -39.87 53.06 1.87
CA SER A 5 -39.07 54.24 2.21
C SER A 5 -37.60 53.86 2.37
N LEU A 6 -36.67 54.75 2.03
CA LEU A 6 -35.24 54.51 2.24
C LEU A 6 -34.91 54.22 3.72
N ASN A 7 -35.63 54.86 4.64
CA ASN A 7 -35.46 54.62 6.08
C ASN A 7 -35.81 53.18 6.45
N TYR A 8 -36.86 52.61 5.85
CA TYR A 8 -37.21 51.20 6.03
C TYR A 8 -36.10 50.27 5.49
N VAL A 9 -35.55 50.57 4.31
CA VAL A 9 -34.42 49.82 3.74
C VAL A 9 -33.23 49.85 4.71
N LYS A 10 -32.80 51.03 5.16
CA LYS A 10 -31.67 51.20 6.10
C LYS A 10 -31.88 50.41 7.40
N LYS A 11 -33.08 50.51 8.00
CA LYS A 11 -33.42 49.73 9.22
C LYS A 11 -33.36 48.23 8.98
N SER A 12 -33.84 47.74 7.83
CA SER A 12 -33.81 46.31 7.53
C SER A 12 -32.40 45.74 7.42
N PHE A 13 -31.46 46.44 6.79
CA PHE A 13 -30.05 46.01 6.76
C PHE A 13 -29.41 46.06 8.15
N ALA A 14 -29.68 47.13 8.91
CA ALA A 14 -29.10 47.32 10.24
C ALA A 14 -29.58 46.25 11.25
N LEU A 15 -30.84 45.81 11.18
CA LEU A 15 -31.38 44.74 12.02
C LEU A 15 -30.59 43.43 11.91
N ASP A 16 -30.08 43.12 10.72
CA ASP A 16 -29.29 41.91 10.48
C ASP A 16 -27.78 42.16 10.64
N ASN A 17 -27.36 43.31 11.17
CA ASN A 17 -25.98 43.76 11.32
C ASN A 17 -25.23 44.01 10.01
N TYR A 18 -25.92 44.54 9.00
CA TYR A 18 -25.33 44.95 7.73
C TYR A 18 -25.28 46.48 7.63
N LYS A 19 -24.14 47.01 7.18
CA LYS A 19 -23.94 48.45 6.96
C LYS A 19 -24.02 48.77 5.48
N LEU A 20 -24.98 49.59 5.08
CA LEU A 20 -25.04 50.13 3.72
C LEU A 20 -23.89 51.10 3.46
N THR A 21 -23.30 51.02 2.27
CA THR A 21 -22.14 51.81 1.83
C THR A 21 -22.39 52.61 0.55
N SER A 22 -23.56 52.43 -0.08
CA SER A 22 -23.99 53.24 -1.23
C SER A 22 -25.45 53.64 -1.15
N ASN A 23 -25.79 54.65 -1.97
CA ASN A 23 -27.12 55.19 -2.27
C ASN A 23 -27.87 55.90 -1.14
N ASP A 24 -28.15 57.18 -1.35
CA ASP A 24 -28.98 58.02 -0.46
C ASP A 24 -30.44 58.11 -0.89
N LYS A 25 -30.86 57.32 -1.88
CA LYS A 25 -32.23 57.29 -2.42
C LYS A 25 -32.64 55.88 -2.81
N TYR A 26 -33.93 55.55 -2.62
CA TYR A 26 -34.54 54.30 -3.08
C TYR A 26 -35.51 54.58 -4.24
N ILE A 27 -35.19 54.03 -5.40
CA ILE A 27 -35.94 54.19 -6.65
C ILE A 27 -36.93 53.04 -6.80
N ASN A 28 -36.43 51.79 -6.76
CA ASN A 28 -37.23 50.58 -6.97
C ASN A 28 -36.55 49.32 -6.39
N GLY A 29 -37.27 48.19 -6.39
CA GLY A 29 -36.79 46.93 -5.80
C GLY A 29 -35.66 46.24 -6.57
N ARG A 30 -35.33 46.67 -7.79
CA ARG A 30 -34.20 46.18 -8.59
C ARG A 30 -32.91 46.97 -8.34
N GLN A 31 -33.00 48.16 -7.74
CA GLN A 31 -31.84 48.97 -7.37
C GLN A 31 -30.93 48.16 -6.43
N LYS A 32 -29.64 48.09 -6.78
CA LYS A 32 -28.62 47.46 -5.96
C LYS A 32 -28.15 48.38 -4.85
N PHE A 33 -27.88 47.79 -3.70
CA PHE A 33 -27.32 48.44 -2.52
C PHE A 33 -26.01 47.75 -2.17
N ASP A 34 -24.93 48.50 -2.06
CA ASP A 34 -23.66 47.99 -1.57
C ASP A 34 -23.68 47.98 -0.05
N TYR A 35 -23.21 46.89 0.54
CA TYR A 35 -23.15 46.72 1.98
C TYR A 35 -21.86 46.05 2.42
N ILE A 36 -21.59 46.18 3.72
CA ILE A 36 -20.61 45.39 4.46
C ILE A 36 -21.37 44.55 5.49
N CYS A 37 -21.17 43.23 5.50
CA CYS A 37 -21.73 42.35 6.54
C CYS A 37 -20.87 42.38 7.81
N SER A 38 -21.36 41.83 8.92
CA SER A 38 -20.63 41.74 10.20
C SER A 38 -19.25 41.08 10.10
N LYS A 39 -19.03 40.17 9.15
CA LYS A 39 -17.71 39.54 8.87
C LYS A 39 -16.79 40.36 7.95
N GLY A 40 -17.16 41.60 7.61
CA GLY A 40 -16.37 42.49 6.78
C GLY A 40 -16.51 42.31 5.26
N HIS A 41 -17.26 41.32 4.77
CA HIS A 41 -17.45 41.12 3.34
C HIS A 41 -18.23 42.27 2.68
N ARG A 42 -17.71 42.77 1.55
CA ARG A 42 -18.35 43.77 0.69
C ARG A 42 -19.11 43.10 -0.45
N HIS A 43 -20.37 43.44 -0.64
CA HIS A 43 -21.17 42.93 -1.75
C HIS A 43 -22.33 43.87 -2.09
N SER A 44 -22.96 43.65 -3.25
CA SER A 44 -24.16 44.38 -3.67
C SER A 44 -25.38 43.46 -3.74
N ILE A 45 -26.55 43.93 -3.30
CA ILE A 45 -27.80 43.16 -3.42
C ILE A 45 -28.96 44.10 -3.76
N SER A 46 -29.89 43.63 -4.58
CA SER A 46 -31.15 44.36 -4.79
C SER A 46 -32.07 44.21 -3.58
N PHE A 47 -32.84 45.25 -3.24
CA PHE A 47 -33.74 45.16 -2.10
C PHE A 47 -34.81 44.05 -2.23
N GLY A 48 -35.27 43.75 -3.46
CA GLY A 48 -36.16 42.60 -3.70
C GLY A 48 -35.55 41.27 -3.24
N LYS A 49 -34.30 40.99 -3.63
CA LYS A 49 -33.56 39.79 -3.18
C LYS A 49 -33.29 39.77 -1.68
N TRP A 50 -33.05 40.93 -1.07
CA TRP A 50 -32.92 41.06 0.38
C TRP A 50 -34.21 40.63 1.10
N LEU A 51 -35.37 41.04 0.59
CA LEU A 51 -36.68 40.63 1.12
C LEU A 51 -36.99 39.14 0.90
N GLU A 52 -36.43 38.50 -0.14
CA GLU A 52 -36.48 37.05 -0.34
C GLU A 52 -35.60 36.25 0.65
N GLY A 53 -34.94 36.92 1.61
CA GLY A 53 -34.08 36.27 2.60
C GLY A 53 -32.64 36.03 2.15
N ARG A 54 -32.24 36.48 0.95
CA ARG A 54 -30.84 36.41 0.52
C ARG A 54 -29.97 37.35 1.36
N ARG A 55 -28.81 36.87 1.80
CA ARG A 55 -27.86 37.60 2.63
C ARG A 55 -26.48 37.59 2.00
N CYS A 56 -25.44 37.85 2.79
CA CYS A 56 -24.07 37.86 2.34
C CYS A 56 -23.72 36.52 1.67
N PRO A 57 -23.47 36.50 0.35
CA PRO A 57 -23.21 35.23 -0.34
C PRO A 57 -21.90 34.59 0.16
N TYR A 58 -20.96 35.37 0.68
CA TYR A 58 -19.75 34.85 1.32
C TYR A 58 -20.05 34.17 2.66
N CYS A 59 -20.96 34.73 3.47
CA CYS A 59 -21.39 34.08 4.72
C CYS A 59 -22.21 32.82 4.45
N ASP A 60 -23.01 32.83 3.39
CA ASP A 60 -23.85 31.71 2.96
C ASP A 60 -23.07 30.67 2.13
N GLY A 61 -21.76 30.87 1.90
CA GLY A 61 -20.89 29.96 1.14
C GLY A 61 -21.16 29.89 -0.37
N GLN A 62 -21.99 30.79 -0.90
CA GLN A 62 -22.39 30.88 -2.31
C GLN A 62 -21.56 31.90 -3.13
N GLY A 63 -20.85 32.80 -2.46
CA GLY A 63 -20.03 33.84 -3.09
C GLY A 63 -18.70 33.30 -3.58
N LYS A 64 -18.25 33.76 -4.76
CA LYS A 64 -16.87 33.53 -5.24
C LYS A 64 -15.91 34.23 -4.26
N PRO A 65 -15.04 33.51 -3.52
CA PRO A 65 -14.17 34.14 -2.53
C PRO A 65 -13.19 35.14 -3.18
N THR A 66 -12.79 36.15 -2.40
CA THR A 66 -11.74 37.08 -2.81
C THR A 66 -10.36 36.46 -2.57
N ILE A 67 -9.33 36.96 -3.25
CA ILE A 67 -7.97 36.44 -3.07
C ILE A 67 -7.47 36.70 -1.63
N GLU A 68 -7.86 37.80 -1.01
CA GLU A 68 -7.51 38.14 0.38
C GLU A 68 -8.12 37.15 1.37
N PHE A 69 -9.39 36.76 1.14
CA PHE A 69 -10.01 35.71 1.93
C PHE A 69 -9.26 34.40 1.79
N ILE A 70 -8.95 33.98 0.56
CA ILE A 70 -8.18 32.76 0.30
C ILE A 70 -6.83 32.83 1.02
N ARG A 71 -6.11 33.96 0.89
CA ARG A 71 -4.81 34.19 1.54
C ARG A 71 -4.89 33.98 3.06
N SER A 72 -5.87 34.58 3.73
CA SER A 72 -6.06 34.37 5.17
C SER A 72 -6.29 32.91 5.55
N GLN A 73 -6.95 32.11 4.70
CA GLN A 73 -7.15 30.69 4.99
C GLN A 73 -5.84 29.90 4.94
N PHE A 74 -4.92 30.25 4.03
CA PHE A 74 -3.60 29.62 3.95
C PHE A 74 -2.76 30.03 5.17
N GLU A 75 -2.75 31.31 5.52
CA GLU A 75 -2.01 31.85 6.67
C GLU A 75 -2.44 31.24 8.00
N ASN A 76 -3.75 30.98 8.18
CA ASN A 76 -4.29 30.34 9.40
C ASN A 76 -3.71 28.96 9.71
N ILE A 77 -3.08 28.30 8.74
CA ILE A 77 -2.38 27.02 8.92
C ILE A 77 -0.88 27.12 8.61
N ASN A 78 -0.31 28.33 8.66
CA ASN A 78 1.08 28.63 8.36
C ASN A 78 1.50 28.27 6.92
N TYR A 79 0.59 28.41 5.97
CA TYR A 79 0.90 28.28 4.54
C TYR A 79 1.01 29.67 3.91
N ILE A 80 1.86 29.81 2.91
CA ILE A 80 2.08 31.06 2.17
C ILE A 80 1.44 30.92 0.79
N LEU A 81 0.43 31.74 0.48
CA LEU A 81 -0.17 31.77 -0.85
C LEU A 81 0.69 32.61 -1.82
N LEU A 82 1.17 32.00 -2.90
CA LEU A 82 1.99 32.66 -3.93
C LEU A 82 1.13 33.28 -5.04
N THR A 83 -0.04 32.71 -5.31
CA THR A 83 -0.98 33.28 -6.28
C THR A 83 -1.57 34.62 -5.80
N ASP A 84 -1.64 35.57 -6.71
CA ASP A 84 -2.13 36.94 -6.53
C ASP A 84 -3.53 37.16 -7.15
N VAL A 85 -3.89 36.37 -8.16
CA VAL A 85 -5.18 36.47 -8.86
C VAL A 85 -6.00 35.18 -8.77
N TYR A 86 -7.24 35.29 -8.30
CA TYR A 86 -8.18 34.17 -8.23
C TYR A 86 -9.26 34.23 -9.33
N VAL A 87 -9.16 33.31 -10.29
CA VAL A 87 -10.08 33.24 -11.45
C VAL A 87 -11.36 32.46 -11.13
N ASN A 88 -11.26 31.23 -10.66
CA ASN A 88 -12.40 30.39 -10.24
C ASN A 88 -11.89 29.22 -9.37
N SER A 89 -12.82 28.39 -8.89
CA SER A 89 -12.49 27.37 -7.88
C SER A 89 -11.73 26.15 -8.40
N CYS A 90 -11.66 25.96 -9.72
CA CYS A 90 -10.94 24.88 -10.37
C CYS A 90 -9.50 25.28 -10.74
N ASN A 91 -9.24 26.57 -10.98
CA ASN A 91 -7.90 27.09 -11.22
C ASN A 91 -6.97 26.78 -10.04
N LYS A 92 -5.71 26.48 -10.36
CA LYS A 92 -4.70 26.14 -9.37
C LYS A 92 -4.14 27.39 -8.70
N LEU A 93 -4.06 27.32 -7.38
CA LEU A 93 -3.41 28.26 -6.49
C LEU A 93 -2.03 27.70 -6.13
N GLU A 94 -0.99 28.48 -6.35
CA GLU A 94 0.38 28.21 -5.93
C GLU A 94 0.59 28.63 -4.48
N TYR A 95 1.27 27.79 -3.70
CA TYR A 95 1.50 28.02 -2.28
C TYR A 95 2.76 27.30 -1.77
N ILE A 96 3.24 27.72 -0.60
CA ILE A 96 4.29 27.04 0.19
C ILE A 96 3.63 26.53 1.49
N CYS A 97 3.77 25.24 1.79
CA CYS A 97 3.25 24.69 3.06
C CYS A 97 4.17 25.02 4.25
N SER A 98 3.72 24.76 5.47
CA SER A 98 4.51 24.93 6.71
C SER A 98 5.88 24.23 6.69
N ASN A 99 6.00 23.11 5.97
CA ASN A 99 7.26 22.37 5.80
C ASN A 99 8.08 22.84 4.57
N GLY A 100 7.77 24.00 3.98
CA GLY A 100 8.53 24.59 2.88
C GLY A 100 8.23 24.05 1.46
N HIS A 101 7.32 23.09 1.30
CA HIS A 101 7.01 22.53 -0.02
C HIS A 101 6.18 23.51 -0.88
N GLN A 102 6.73 23.92 -2.02
CA GLN A 102 6.00 24.68 -3.04
C GLN A 102 5.10 23.75 -3.87
N ARG A 103 3.79 24.01 -3.87
CA ARG A 103 2.78 23.14 -4.48
C ARG A 103 1.62 23.93 -5.08
N LYS A 104 0.74 23.20 -5.78
CA LYS A 104 -0.46 23.72 -6.43
C LYS A 104 -1.69 23.00 -5.91
N ILE A 105 -2.75 23.73 -5.56
CA ILE A 105 -4.03 23.17 -5.13
C ILE A 105 -5.20 23.96 -5.73
N SER A 106 -6.34 23.32 -6.02
CA SER A 106 -7.54 24.08 -6.39
C SER A 106 -8.28 24.55 -5.14
N TRP A 107 -9.08 25.62 -5.26
CA TRP A 107 -9.90 26.05 -4.13
C TRP A 107 -10.96 25.00 -3.74
N ASN A 108 -11.51 24.26 -4.72
CA ASN A 108 -12.40 23.13 -4.43
C ASN A 108 -11.70 22.07 -3.57
N ASP A 109 -10.49 21.65 -3.95
CA ASP A 109 -9.70 20.67 -3.19
C ASP A 109 -9.39 21.15 -1.77
N TRP A 110 -9.01 22.44 -1.63
CA TRP A 110 -8.74 23.05 -0.33
C TRP A 110 -9.96 22.98 0.60
N ARG A 111 -11.15 23.30 0.08
CA ARG A 111 -12.42 23.23 0.82
C ARG A 111 -12.80 21.82 1.25
N LEU A 112 -12.39 20.81 0.49
CA LEU A 112 -12.56 19.40 0.85
C LEU A 112 -11.56 18.94 1.94
N GLY A 113 -10.77 19.86 2.51
CA GLY A 113 -9.78 19.55 3.55
C GLY A 113 -8.45 19.05 3.00
N ARG A 114 -8.24 19.04 1.67
CA ARG A 114 -6.95 18.62 1.09
C ARG A 114 -5.89 19.68 1.38
N ARG A 115 -4.67 19.22 1.67
CA ARG A 115 -3.52 20.06 2.02
C ARG A 115 -2.29 19.62 1.23
N CYS A 116 -1.10 19.89 1.75
CA CYS A 116 0.14 19.45 1.13
C CYS A 116 0.20 17.92 1.02
N ILE A 117 -0.01 17.42 -0.20
CA ILE A 117 0.09 15.99 -0.53
C ILE A 117 1.45 15.42 -0.15
N HIS A 118 2.48 16.27 -0.16
CA HIS A 118 3.82 15.87 0.18
C HIS A 118 3.99 15.52 1.64
N CYS A 119 3.52 16.38 2.54
CA CYS A 119 3.50 16.10 3.98
C CYS A 119 2.67 14.84 4.24
N LEU A 120 1.51 14.74 3.59
CA LEU A 120 0.62 13.59 3.77
C LEU A 120 1.25 12.26 3.31
N VAL A 121 2.06 12.28 2.25
CA VAL A 121 2.81 11.09 1.79
C VAL A 121 3.99 10.78 2.71
N LEU A 122 4.73 11.79 3.18
CA LEU A 122 5.84 11.62 4.11
C LEU A 122 5.36 10.97 5.42
N ASP A 123 4.34 11.53 6.06
CA ASP A 123 3.79 11.00 7.32
C ASP A 123 3.39 9.52 7.15
N LYS A 124 2.75 9.19 6.01
CA LYS A 124 2.35 7.82 5.71
C LYS A 124 3.54 6.87 5.50
N ILE A 125 4.63 7.35 4.88
CA ILE A 125 5.87 6.59 4.72
C ILE A 125 6.46 6.35 6.10
N GLU A 126 6.69 7.40 6.89
CA GLU A 126 7.32 7.33 8.21
C GLU A 126 6.57 6.37 9.13
N SER A 127 5.25 6.57 9.32
CA SER A 127 4.45 5.68 10.16
C SER A 127 4.47 4.23 9.69
N SER A 128 4.52 3.96 8.37
CA SER A 128 4.53 2.58 7.86
C SER A 128 5.85 1.86 8.12
N PHE A 129 6.99 2.57 8.05
CA PHE A 129 8.29 1.98 8.36
C PHE A 129 8.43 1.75 9.87
N GLU A 130 8.02 2.73 10.68
CA GLU A 130 8.04 2.65 12.14
C GLU A 130 7.20 1.48 12.67
N ASN A 131 5.96 1.32 12.21
CA ASN A 131 5.06 0.25 12.63
C ASN A 131 5.61 -1.17 12.38
N GLU A 132 6.54 -1.33 11.46
CA GLU A 132 7.17 -2.61 11.12
C GLU A 132 8.63 -2.71 11.60
N ASN A 133 9.06 -1.79 12.46
CA ASN A 133 10.41 -1.71 13.04
C ASN A 133 11.52 -1.54 11.99
N TYR A 134 11.28 -0.68 11.00
CA TYR A 134 12.29 -0.23 10.04
C TYR A 134 12.71 1.20 10.33
N ILE A 135 14.00 1.48 10.19
CA ILE A 135 14.58 2.82 10.35
C ILE A 135 14.74 3.42 8.96
N ILE A 136 14.16 4.61 8.72
CA ILE A 136 14.40 5.37 7.49
C ILE A 136 15.77 6.06 7.61
N LEU A 137 16.64 5.88 6.62
CA LEU A 137 17.95 6.50 6.54
C LEU A 137 17.91 7.77 5.68
N SER A 138 17.17 7.74 4.57
CA SER A 138 16.91 8.90 3.73
C SER A 138 15.71 8.67 2.82
N ILE A 139 15.16 9.77 2.29
CA ILE A 139 14.09 9.76 1.29
C ILE A 139 14.55 10.64 0.12
N ASP A 140 14.80 10.02 -1.05
CA ASP A 140 15.24 10.77 -2.23
C ASP A 140 14.10 11.62 -2.80
N ASN A 141 14.42 12.86 -3.20
CA ASN A 141 13.50 13.91 -3.60
C ASN A 141 12.39 13.47 -4.59
N PHE A 142 11.21 13.21 -4.02
CA PHE A 142 9.84 13.50 -4.47
C PHE A 142 9.45 13.46 -5.95
N SER A 143 10.06 12.57 -6.71
CA SER A 143 9.49 11.99 -7.91
C SER A 143 8.71 10.71 -7.55
N TRP A 144 7.85 10.21 -8.43
CA TRP A 144 7.27 8.86 -8.33
C TRP A 144 8.34 7.75 -8.38
N ARG A 145 9.59 8.09 -8.72
CA ARG A 145 10.78 7.25 -8.57
C ARG A 145 11.50 7.38 -7.22
N ALA A 146 11.01 8.24 -6.32
CA ALA A 146 11.59 8.43 -5.00
C ALA A 146 11.76 7.08 -4.29
N ARG A 147 12.97 6.83 -3.82
CA ARG A 147 13.32 5.64 -3.04
C ARG A 147 13.49 6.05 -1.59
N VAL A 148 12.95 5.24 -0.71
CA VAL A 148 13.20 5.30 0.72
C VAL A 148 14.38 4.37 0.97
N LEU A 149 15.50 4.93 1.45
CA LEU A 149 16.61 4.17 1.98
C LEU A 149 16.28 3.82 3.43
N TYR A 150 16.43 2.55 3.81
CA TYR A 150 16.01 2.07 5.11
C TYR A 150 16.92 0.95 5.65
N LYS A 151 16.83 0.74 6.95
CA LYS A 151 17.49 -0.35 7.69
C LYS A 151 16.47 -1.21 8.42
N CYS A 152 16.54 -2.52 8.26
CA CYS A 152 15.68 -3.47 9.00
C CYS A 152 16.25 -3.79 10.38
N SER A 153 15.46 -4.48 11.22
CA SER A 153 15.86 -4.90 12.58
C SER A 153 17.09 -5.81 12.64
N LEU A 154 17.42 -6.53 11.56
CA LEU A 154 18.65 -7.34 11.44
C LEU A 154 19.85 -6.54 10.91
N GLY A 155 19.70 -5.22 10.74
CA GLY A 155 20.77 -4.33 10.30
C GLY A 155 20.98 -4.25 8.78
N HIS A 156 20.25 -5.01 7.96
CA HIS A 156 20.35 -4.90 6.50
C HIS A 156 19.83 -3.54 5.99
N GLU A 157 20.59 -2.92 5.10
CA GLU A 157 20.26 -1.63 4.49
C GLU A 157 19.86 -1.82 3.02
N HIS A 158 18.72 -1.25 2.63
CA HIS A 158 18.15 -1.39 1.29
C HIS A 158 17.38 -0.13 0.87
N ALA A 159 17.10 -0.01 -0.43
CA ALA A 159 16.28 1.07 -0.96
C ALA A 159 15.02 0.52 -1.64
N VAL A 160 13.86 1.13 -1.40
CA VAL A 160 12.57 0.70 -1.97
C VAL A 160 11.73 1.89 -2.41
N SER A 161 11.04 1.77 -3.53
CA SER A 161 10.01 2.75 -3.92
C SER A 161 8.77 2.58 -3.04
N TRP A 162 8.09 3.67 -2.69
CA TRP A 162 6.84 3.60 -1.93
C TRP A 162 5.76 2.68 -2.55
N SER A 163 5.67 2.62 -3.88
CA SER A 163 4.73 1.73 -4.58
C SER A 163 4.98 0.24 -4.31
N ASN A 164 6.24 -0.19 -4.23
CA ASN A 164 6.58 -1.57 -3.93
C ASN A 164 6.42 -1.88 -2.44
N TRP A 165 6.80 -0.92 -1.57
CA TRP A 165 6.59 -1.03 -0.14
C TRP A 165 5.11 -1.21 0.21
N SER A 166 4.24 -0.34 -0.33
CA SER A 166 2.79 -0.41 -0.11
C SER A 166 2.13 -1.69 -0.66
N ARG A 167 2.78 -2.41 -1.57
CA ARG A 167 2.37 -3.75 -2.05
C ARG A 167 2.91 -4.91 -1.21
N GLY A 168 3.62 -4.62 -0.11
CA GLY A 168 4.17 -5.64 0.80
C GLY A 168 5.64 -6.00 0.57
N THR A 169 6.36 -5.28 -0.31
CA THR A 169 7.81 -5.49 -0.44
C THR A 169 8.51 -5.00 0.82
N ARG A 170 9.39 -5.85 1.39
CA ARG A 170 10.18 -5.59 2.59
C ARG A 170 11.65 -5.91 2.33
N CYS A 171 12.46 -6.01 3.39
CA CYS A 171 13.88 -6.34 3.28
C CYS A 171 14.11 -7.63 2.45
N PRO A 172 14.75 -7.52 1.26
CA PRO A 172 14.97 -8.67 0.38
C PRO A 172 15.94 -9.68 1.00
N THR A 173 16.92 -9.23 1.80
CA THR A 173 17.83 -10.14 2.53
C THR A 173 17.05 -10.98 3.55
N CYS A 174 16.18 -10.36 4.35
CA CYS A 174 15.33 -11.10 5.28
C CYS A 174 14.38 -12.06 4.55
N ALA A 175 13.82 -11.64 3.41
CA ALA A 175 12.96 -12.50 2.59
C ALA A 175 13.73 -13.72 2.04
N TYR A 176 15.00 -13.53 1.66
CA TYR A 176 15.86 -14.62 1.20
C TYR A 176 16.22 -15.60 2.33
N ILE A 177 16.58 -15.10 3.51
CA ILE A 177 16.87 -15.92 4.70
C ILE A 177 15.67 -16.79 5.06
N LYS A 178 14.44 -16.28 4.98
CA LYS A 178 13.22 -17.08 5.22
C LYS A 178 12.97 -18.17 4.19
N LYS A 179 13.57 -18.06 3.00
CA LYS A 179 13.38 -19.00 1.88
C LYS A 179 14.44 -20.10 1.82
N SER A 180 15.57 -19.97 2.52
CA SER A 180 16.69 -20.92 2.39
C SER A 180 17.51 -21.05 3.67
N GLY A 181 18.26 -22.15 3.79
CA GLY A 181 19.12 -22.38 4.94
C GLY A 181 18.36 -22.37 6.28
N PRO A 182 19.02 -22.02 7.40
CA PRO A 182 18.44 -22.07 8.74
C PRO A 182 17.13 -21.30 8.94
N GLY A 183 16.87 -20.27 8.13
CA GLY A 183 15.64 -19.48 8.23
C GLY A 183 14.42 -20.12 7.55
N HIS A 184 14.61 -21.20 6.77
CA HIS A 184 13.50 -21.89 6.10
C HIS A 184 12.83 -22.92 7.04
N PRO A 185 11.48 -22.98 7.13
CA PRO A 185 10.79 -23.89 8.05
C PRO A 185 11.09 -25.38 7.84
N ASN A 186 11.41 -25.78 6.60
CA ASN A 186 11.79 -27.16 6.28
C ASN A 186 13.30 -27.42 6.38
N TRP A 187 14.10 -26.48 6.89
CA TRP A 187 15.53 -26.72 7.07
C TRP A 187 15.78 -27.75 8.17
N LYS A 188 16.68 -28.69 7.87
CA LYS A 188 17.03 -29.80 8.76
C LYS A 188 18.56 -29.83 8.92
N ASN A 189 19.13 -28.80 9.55
CA ASN A 189 20.56 -28.71 9.90
C ASN A 189 21.53 -29.04 8.74
N GLY A 190 21.17 -28.69 7.51
CA GLY A 190 22.04 -28.92 6.34
C GLY A 190 22.13 -30.37 5.85
N ILE A 191 21.26 -31.30 6.30
CA ILE A 191 21.25 -32.71 5.84
C ILE A 191 21.19 -32.82 4.31
N SER A 192 20.58 -31.86 3.61
CA SER A 192 20.59 -31.79 2.14
C SER A 192 21.99 -31.68 1.52
N CYS A 193 22.96 -31.11 2.24
CA CYS A 193 24.34 -30.92 1.80
C CYS A 193 25.25 -32.11 2.14
N GLU A 194 24.78 -33.07 2.94
CA GLU A 194 25.56 -34.28 3.23
C GLU A 194 25.81 -35.11 1.98
N LEU A 195 27.02 -35.69 1.91
CA LEU A 195 27.40 -36.61 0.85
C LEU A 195 26.61 -37.92 0.96
N TYR A 196 26.33 -38.50 -0.21
CA TYR A 196 25.82 -39.87 -0.31
C TYR A 196 26.97 -40.88 -0.16
N CYS A 197 26.63 -42.17 -0.05
CA CYS A 197 27.60 -43.24 -0.22
C CYS A 197 28.22 -43.26 -1.63
N ASP A 198 29.33 -43.98 -1.82
CA ASP A 198 30.00 -44.12 -3.12
C ASP A 198 29.12 -44.80 -4.18
N ALA A 199 28.36 -45.84 -3.77
CA ALA A 199 27.41 -46.54 -4.65
C ALA A 199 26.33 -45.61 -5.23
N TRP A 200 26.07 -44.46 -4.61
CA TRP A 200 25.13 -43.48 -5.17
C TRP A 200 25.69 -42.78 -6.41
N ALA A 201 27.00 -42.74 -6.63
CA ALA A 201 27.57 -42.19 -7.86
C ALA A 201 27.44 -43.17 -9.05
N ASP A 202 27.24 -44.46 -8.76
CA ASP A 202 27.12 -45.52 -9.75
C ASP A 202 25.75 -45.47 -10.46
N LYS A 203 25.79 -45.31 -11.79
CA LYS A 203 24.60 -45.24 -12.63
C LYS A 203 24.00 -46.61 -12.91
N GLU A 204 24.84 -47.64 -13.06
CA GLU A 204 24.41 -49.00 -13.33
C GLU A 204 23.71 -49.56 -12.09
N TYR A 205 24.30 -49.35 -10.91
CA TYR A 205 23.67 -49.68 -9.63
C TYR A 205 22.27 -49.06 -9.48
N LYS A 206 22.12 -47.77 -9.81
CA LYS A 206 20.81 -47.10 -9.76
C LYS A 206 19.81 -47.66 -10.77
N GLU A 207 20.30 -48.13 -11.91
CA GLU A 207 19.48 -48.72 -12.94
C GLU A 207 18.99 -50.12 -12.53
N ASP A 208 19.84 -50.93 -11.92
CA ASP A 208 19.47 -52.24 -11.35
C ASP A 208 18.34 -52.13 -10.31
N ILE A 209 18.38 -51.09 -9.46
CA ILE A 209 17.31 -50.84 -8.49
C ILE A 209 15.99 -50.49 -9.17
N LYS A 210 16.01 -49.71 -10.27
CA LYS A 210 14.79 -49.42 -11.02
C LYS A 210 14.28 -50.65 -11.76
N ALA A 211 15.18 -51.46 -12.34
CA ALA A 211 14.84 -52.70 -13.00
C ALA A 211 14.22 -53.70 -12.02
N ARG A 212 14.76 -53.80 -10.80
CA ARG A 212 14.15 -54.57 -9.69
C ARG A 212 12.71 -54.13 -9.44
N ASP A 213 12.47 -52.82 -9.46
CA ASP A 213 11.16 -52.20 -9.24
C ASP A 213 10.33 -52.07 -10.53
N ASN A 214 10.64 -52.87 -11.55
CA ASN A 214 9.94 -52.92 -12.85
C ASN A 214 9.81 -51.57 -13.58
N TYR A 215 10.70 -50.62 -13.30
CA TYR A 215 10.61 -49.26 -13.84
C TYR A 215 9.28 -48.56 -13.50
N GLU A 216 8.75 -48.82 -12.31
CA GLU A 216 7.51 -48.22 -11.84
C GLU A 216 7.67 -47.53 -10.48
N CYS A 217 6.81 -46.54 -10.23
CA CYS A 217 6.72 -45.92 -8.92
C CYS A 217 6.13 -46.92 -7.93
N GLN A 218 6.89 -47.31 -6.92
CA GLN A 218 6.46 -48.30 -5.93
C GLN A 218 5.51 -47.75 -4.86
N ASN A 219 5.11 -46.48 -4.94
CA ASN A 219 4.05 -45.95 -4.07
C ASN A 219 2.68 -46.41 -4.60
N PRO A 220 1.94 -47.28 -3.89
CA PRO A 220 0.66 -47.81 -4.36
C PRO A 220 -0.43 -46.74 -4.49
N TYR A 221 -0.25 -45.58 -3.85
CA TYR A 221 -1.15 -44.43 -3.96
C TYR A 221 -0.64 -43.38 -4.96
N CYS A 222 0.27 -43.75 -5.86
CA CYS A 222 0.78 -42.87 -6.91
C CYS A 222 -0.35 -42.43 -7.86
N TRP A 223 -0.45 -41.13 -8.11
CA TRP A 223 -1.45 -40.57 -9.04
C TRP A 223 -1.01 -40.59 -10.51
N GLY A 224 0.15 -41.18 -10.83
CA GLY A 224 0.68 -41.23 -12.20
C GLY A 224 1.07 -39.88 -12.80
N THR A 225 1.15 -38.81 -12.01
CA THR A 225 1.45 -37.45 -12.50
C THR A 225 2.94 -37.14 -12.65
N GLY A 226 3.81 -37.99 -12.08
CA GLY A 226 5.26 -37.82 -12.13
C GLY A 226 5.87 -38.56 -13.31
N THR A 227 6.64 -37.86 -14.14
CA THR A 227 7.23 -38.41 -15.37
C THR A 227 8.64 -38.97 -15.19
N ARG A 228 9.31 -38.66 -14.07
CA ARG A 228 10.69 -39.09 -13.81
C ARG A 228 10.77 -39.99 -12.59
N LEU A 229 11.36 -41.17 -12.76
CA LEU A 229 11.66 -42.08 -11.66
C LEU A 229 13.00 -41.74 -11.00
N VAL A 230 13.01 -41.81 -9.67
CA VAL A 230 14.16 -41.53 -8.81
C VAL A 230 14.20 -42.55 -7.68
N LEU A 231 15.39 -42.80 -7.16
CA LEU A 231 15.56 -43.63 -5.97
C LEU A 231 15.37 -42.76 -4.72
N HIS A 232 14.73 -43.34 -3.71
CA HIS A 232 14.51 -42.73 -2.41
C HIS A 232 15.11 -43.62 -1.31
N HIS A 233 15.78 -43.02 -0.33
CA HIS A 233 16.25 -43.74 0.85
C HIS A 233 15.10 -43.88 1.83
N VAL A 234 14.66 -45.10 2.10
CA VAL A 234 13.50 -45.38 2.95
C VAL A 234 13.69 -44.86 4.37
N ASP A 235 14.89 -45.00 4.93
CA ASP A 235 15.26 -44.47 6.26
C ASP A 235 15.75 -43.00 6.25
N TYR A 236 15.77 -42.33 5.10
CA TYR A 236 16.31 -40.98 4.91
C TYR A 236 17.81 -40.80 5.22
N ILE A 237 18.57 -41.89 5.44
CA ILE A 237 20.01 -41.86 5.69
C ILE A 237 20.75 -41.98 4.35
N LYS A 238 21.31 -40.88 3.86
CA LYS A 238 22.00 -40.82 2.55
C LYS A 238 23.19 -41.76 2.37
N LYS A 239 23.79 -42.19 3.47
CA LYS A 239 24.91 -43.15 3.45
C LYS A 239 24.43 -44.60 3.40
N ASN A 240 23.15 -44.87 3.69
CA ASN A 240 22.59 -46.21 3.68
C ASN A 240 22.05 -46.58 2.29
N CYS A 241 22.95 -46.85 1.36
CA CYS A 241 22.58 -47.22 0.00
C CYS A 241 22.48 -48.74 -0.19
N ILE A 242 22.09 -49.51 0.83
CA ILE A 242 21.84 -50.94 0.61
C ILE A 242 20.58 -51.09 -0.27
N PRO A 243 20.51 -52.08 -1.18
CA PRO A 243 19.39 -52.21 -2.10
C PRO A 243 18.01 -52.18 -1.42
N VAL A 244 17.86 -52.84 -0.27
CA VAL A 244 16.59 -52.91 0.47
C VAL A 244 16.15 -51.58 1.11
N ASN A 245 17.07 -50.61 1.24
CA ASN A 245 16.76 -49.27 1.73
C ASN A 245 16.48 -48.28 0.59
N LEU A 246 16.63 -48.69 -0.67
CA LEU A 246 16.36 -47.84 -1.83
C LEU A 246 15.07 -48.28 -2.51
N ILE A 247 14.10 -47.37 -2.64
CA ILE A 247 12.82 -47.60 -3.31
C ILE A 247 12.68 -46.68 -4.54
N THR A 248 12.19 -47.20 -5.66
CA THR A 248 11.92 -46.40 -6.86
C THR A 248 10.59 -45.66 -6.74
N LEU A 249 10.62 -44.33 -6.84
CA LEU A 249 9.46 -43.45 -6.78
C LEU A 249 9.45 -42.49 -7.98
N CYS A 250 8.28 -42.03 -8.41
CA CYS A 250 8.20 -40.88 -9.31
C CYS A 250 8.59 -39.59 -8.56
N ASN A 251 9.03 -38.56 -9.29
CA ASN A 251 9.44 -37.28 -8.71
C ASN A 251 8.36 -36.61 -7.84
N SER A 252 7.08 -36.78 -8.18
CA SER A 252 5.94 -36.31 -7.39
C SER A 252 5.87 -37.03 -6.03
N CYS A 253 5.84 -38.37 -6.03
CA CYS A 253 5.83 -39.16 -4.80
C CYS A 253 7.08 -38.96 -3.95
N ASN A 254 8.26 -38.86 -4.58
CA ASN A 254 9.51 -38.56 -3.88
C ASN A 254 9.48 -37.17 -3.21
N SER A 255 8.91 -36.16 -3.87
CA SER A 255 8.74 -34.84 -3.26
C SER A 255 7.79 -34.91 -2.06
N GLY A 256 6.67 -35.64 -2.20
CA GLY A 256 5.71 -35.86 -1.11
C GLY A 256 6.32 -36.60 0.09
N ALA A 257 7.17 -37.59 -0.16
CA ALA A 257 7.86 -38.35 0.88
C ALA A 257 8.83 -37.51 1.74
N ASN A 258 9.17 -36.28 1.35
CA ASN A 258 9.98 -35.42 2.22
C ASN A 258 9.19 -34.81 3.39
N PHE A 259 7.86 -34.90 3.37
CA PHE A 259 6.97 -34.48 4.45
C PHE A 259 6.53 -35.69 5.28
N ARG A 260 6.29 -35.53 6.59
CA ARG A 260 5.88 -36.62 7.51
C ARG A 260 6.79 -37.87 7.39
N ARG A 261 8.11 -37.65 7.48
CA ARG A 261 9.14 -38.68 7.23
C ARG A 261 8.92 -39.97 8.03
N GLU A 262 8.53 -39.88 9.31
CA GLU A 262 8.26 -41.05 10.16
C GLU A 262 7.18 -41.96 9.56
N PHE A 263 6.07 -41.38 9.10
CA PHE A 263 5.01 -42.14 8.43
C PHE A 263 5.51 -42.79 7.14
N HIS A 264 6.21 -42.04 6.30
CA HIS A 264 6.69 -42.54 5.01
C HIS A 264 7.80 -43.60 5.15
N GLU A 265 8.66 -43.46 6.16
CA GLU A 265 9.67 -44.45 6.51
C GLU A 265 9.02 -45.78 6.85
N GLU A 266 8.05 -45.80 7.77
CA GLU A 266 7.34 -47.03 8.14
C GLU A 266 6.55 -47.61 6.95
N PHE A 267 5.85 -46.74 6.22
CA PHE A 267 5.07 -47.12 5.05
C PHE A 267 5.92 -47.78 3.96
N TYR A 268 7.05 -47.16 3.60
CA TYR A 268 7.95 -47.72 2.59
C TYR A 268 8.75 -48.92 3.09
N LYS A 269 9.09 -49.01 4.39
CA LYS A 269 9.65 -50.25 4.97
C LYS A 269 8.72 -51.43 4.75
N ASN A 270 7.41 -51.25 4.95
CA ASN A 270 6.44 -52.33 4.73
C ASN A 270 6.29 -52.70 3.26
N ILE A 271 6.34 -51.72 2.35
CA ILE A 271 6.36 -51.99 0.90
C ILE A 271 7.62 -52.77 0.51
N MET A 272 8.80 -52.34 0.98
CA MET A 272 10.07 -53.00 0.67
C MET A 272 10.14 -54.43 1.20
N LYS A 273 9.55 -54.73 2.36
CA LYS A 273 9.44 -56.11 2.86
C LYS A 273 8.68 -57.01 1.88
N ASN A 274 7.61 -56.51 1.25
CA ASN A 274 6.83 -57.26 0.27
C ASN A 274 7.59 -57.45 -1.05
N ILE A 275 8.30 -56.41 -1.51
CA ILE A 275 9.13 -56.47 -2.74
C ILE A 275 10.27 -57.49 -2.58
N VAL A 276 10.93 -57.51 -1.43
CA VAL A 276 12.05 -58.44 -1.17
C VAL A 276 11.55 -59.85 -0.83
N GLY A 277 10.45 -59.97 -0.06
CA GLY A 277 9.89 -61.25 0.39
C GLY A 277 9.14 -62.03 -0.69
N SER A 278 8.63 -61.37 -1.73
CA SER A 278 7.94 -62.02 -2.86
C SER A 278 8.86 -62.77 -3.83
N ARG A 279 10.19 -62.65 -3.67
CA ARG A 279 11.20 -63.28 -4.54
C ARG A 279 12.02 -64.40 -3.88
N ILE A 280 11.68 -64.78 -2.64
CA ILE A 280 12.28 -65.94 -1.92
C ILE A 280 11.33 -67.17 -1.94
N LYS A 281 10.17 -67.06 -2.60
CA LYS A 281 9.28 -68.18 -2.91
C LYS A 281 9.38 -68.50 -4.40
#